data_AF-R7GPC1-F1
#
_entry.id   AF-R7GPC1-F1
#
_cell.length_a   1.000
_cell.length_b   1.000
_cell.length_c   1.000
_cell.angle_alpha   90.00
_cell.angle_beta   90.00
_cell.angle_gamma   90.00
#
_symmetry.space_group_name_H-M   'P 1'
#
loop_
_entity.id
_entity.type
_entity.pdbx_description
1 polymer ?
#
loop_
_entity_poly.entity_id
_entity_poly.type
_entity_poly.pdbx_seq_one_letter_code
_entity_poly.pdbx_strand_id
1 'polypeptide(L)'
;MTYNKNVKKYIKQCKYLFASYGKSEKEYIRKLIDNIDDIDDGSHDMTYDEVVERLGTPKEVIISYYEQEGMDKLIEKAKVRRLLKNFLSVALVVLLVFLCYKAYIYQKTFEEVRDSKDGYFEETIEVKEDSEIE
;
A
#
# COMPACT_ATOMS: atom_id res chain seq x y z
N MET A 1 3.88 -32.24 -19.43
CA MET A 1 4.23 -31.56 -20.70
C MET A 1 5.63 -31.95 -21.10
N THR A 2 5.74 -32.82 -22.09
CA THR A 2 7.01 -33.17 -22.71
C THR A 2 7.23 -32.19 -23.85
N TYR A 3 7.96 -31.10 -23.59
CA TYR A 3 8.20 -30.10 -24.63
C TYR A 3 9.05 -30.66 -25.77
N ASN A 4 8.67 -30.31 -27.01
CA ASN A 4 9.47 -30.53 -28.21
C ASN A 4 10.89 -29.93 -28.04
N LYS A 5 11.88 -30.56 -28.67
CA LYS A 5 13.29 -30.13 -28.66
C LYS A 5 13.47 -28.66 -29.08
N ASN A 6 12.67 -28.17 -30.03
CA ASN A 6 12.73 -26.80 -30.53
C ASN A 6 12.19 -25.80 -29.51
N VAL A 7 11.11 -26.12 -28.81
CA VAL A 7 10.57 -25.32 -27.69
C VAL A 7 11.59 -25.25 -26.55
N LYS A 8 12.25 -26.36 -26.21
CA LYS A 8 13.35 -26.36 -25.21
C LYS A 8 14.51 -25.45 -25.63
N LYS A 9 14.86 -25.43 -26.91
CA LYS A 9 15.88 -24.53 -27.47
C LYS A 9 15.46 -23.07 -27.32
N TYR A 10 14.20 -22.75 -27.64
CA TYR A 10 13.62 -21.42 -27.48
C TYR A 10 13.67 -20.93 -26.02
N ILE A 11 13.21 -21.75 -25.07
CA ILE A 11 13.28 -21.45 -23.63
C ILE A 11 14.72 -21.15 -23.20
N LYS A 12 15.68 -21.95 -23.68
CA LYS A 12 17.10 -21.77 -23.33
C LYS A 12 17.64 -20.43 -23.83
N GLN A 13 17.23 -19.99 -25.02
CA GLN A 13 17.61 -18.68 -25.54
C GLN A 13 16.97 -17.55 -24.74
N CYS A 14 15.67 -17.66 -24.43
CA CYS A 14 15.00 -16.68 -23.58
C CYS A 14 15.70 -16.56 -22.23
N LYS A 15 16.00 -17.68 -21.58
CA LYS A 15 16.71 -17.74 -20.30
C LYS A 15 18.07 -17.04 -20.32
N TYR A 16 18.81 -17.11 -21.43
CA TYR A 16 20.10 -16.44 -21.57
C TYR A 16 19.97 -14.92 -21.73
N LEU A 17 18.88 -14.46 -22.34
CA LEU A 17 18.62 -13.05 -22.58
C LEU A 17 17.99 -12.34 -21.37
N PHE A 18 17.42 -13.08 -20.42
CA PHE A 18 16.97 -12.51 -19.15
C PHE A 18 18.15 -12.07 -18.28
N ALA A 19 18.08 -10.87 -17.71
CA ALA A 19 19.07 -10.39 -16.72
C ALA A 19 19.03 -11.21 -15.42
N SER A 20 17.86 -11.75 -15.07
CA SER A 20 17.65 -12.66 -13.94
C SER A 20 16.54 -13.64 -14.30
N TYR A 21 16.69 -14.93 -13.95
CA TYR A 21 15.69 -15.96 -14.22
C TYR A 21 15.09 -16.47 -12.90
N GLY A 22 14.11 -15.72 -12.38
CA GLY A 22 13.42 -15.98 -11.11
C GLY A 22 12.08 -16.70 -11.29
N LYS A 23 11.18 -16.51 -10.31
CA LYS A 23 9.84 -17.12 -10.32
C LYS A 23 8.93 -16.48 -11.37
N SER A 24 8.94 -15.15 -11.43
CA SER A 24 8.08 -14.37 -12.32
C SER A 24 8.41 -14.62 -13.80
N GLU A 25 9.70 -14.64 -14.15
CA GLU A 25 10.17 -14.90 -15.52
C GLU A 25 9.83 -16.32 -15.96
N LYS A 26 9.99 -17.29 -15.04
CA LYS A 26 9.61 -18.68 -15.28
C LYS A 26 8.10 -18.81 -15.51
N GLU A 27 7.28 -18.09 -14.75
CA GLU A 27 5.83 -18.13 -14.89
C GLU A 27 5.37 -17.47 -16.19
N TYR A 28 5.96 -16.33 -16.57
CA TYR A 28 5.68 -15.66 -17.84
C TYR A 28 6.01 -16.54 -19.04
N ILE A 29 7.21 -17.12 -19.08
CA ILE A 29 7.62 -18.03 -20.16
C ILE A 29 6.72 -19.26 -20.21
N ARG A 30 6.31 -19.79 -19.05
CA ARG A 30 5.38 -20.92 -18.99
C ARG A 30 4.03 -20.56 -19.59
N LYS A 31 3.45 -19.41 -19.24
CA LYS A 31 2.18 -18.94 -19.82
C LYS A 31 2.28 -18.77 -21.34
N LEU A 32 3.40 -18.23 -21.84
CA LEU A 32 3.64 -18.12 -23.29
C LEU A 32 3.62 -19.49 -23.99
N ILE A 33 4.24 -20.50 -23.39
CA ILE A 33 4.35 -21.83 -23.99
C ILE A 33 3.02 -22.58 -23.88
N ASP A 34 2.35 -22.50 -22.72
CA ASP A 34 1.06 -23.13 -22.49
C ASP A 34 0.01 -22.60 -23.49
N ASN A 35 0.03 -21.29 -23.81
CA ASN A 35 -0.82 -20.70 -24.85
C ASN A 35 -0.58 -21.29 -26.27
N ILE A 36 0.60 -21.85 -26.55
CA ILE A 36 0.89 -22.49 -27.84
C ILE A 36 0.54 -23.97 -27.84
N ASP A 37 0.79 -24.66 -26.72
CA ASP A 37 0.43 -26.08 -26.56
C ASP A 37 -1.09 -26.27 -26.75
N ASP A 38 -1.90 -25.28 -26.35
CA ASP A 38 -3.36 -25.26 -26.57
C ASP A 38 -3.77 -25.09 -28.06
N ILE A 39 -2.87 -24.63 -28.92
CA ILE A 39 -3.15 -24.35 -30.36
C ILE A 39 -2.65 -25.50 -31.26
N ASP A 40 -1.74 -26.34 -30.77
CA ASP A 40 -1.11 -27.41 -31.54
C ASP A 40 -1.64 -28.78 -31.11
N ASP A 41 -2.42 -29.43 -31.97
CA ASP A 41 -3.08 -30.74 -31.73
C ASP A 41 -2.10 -31.94 -31.62
N GLY A 42 -0.82 -31.68 -31.37
CA GLY A 42 0.23 -32.70 -31.19
C GLY A 42 0.52 -33.56 -32.42
N SER A 43 0.03 -33.15 -33.59
CA SER A 43 0.09 -33.96 -34.82
C SER A 43 1.38 -33.80 -35.63
N HIS A 44 2.16 -32.74 -35.40
CA HIS A 44 3.45 -32.48 -36.05
C HIS A 44 4.48 -31.91 -35.06
N ASP A 45 5.75 -32.30 -35.24
CA ASP A 45 6.86 -31.71 -34.48
C ASP A 45 7.10 -30.27 -34.94
N MET A 46 6.69 -29.29 -34.13
CA MET A 46 6.86 -27.87 -34.43
C MET A 46 8.32 -27.50 -34.69
N THR A 47 8.58 -26.81 -35.80
CA THR A 47 9.91 -26.33 -36.20
C THR A 47 10.29 -25.10 -35.37
N TYR A 48 11.59 -24.84 -35.21
CA TYR A 48 12.05 -23.67 -34.45
C TYR A 48 11.51 -22.33 -34.99
N ASP A 49 11.37 -22.21 -36.31
CA ASP A 49 10.88 -20.97 -36.93
C ASP A 49 9.39 -20.76 -36.66
N GLU A 50 8.60 -21.83 -36.63
CA GLU A 50 7.17 -21.78 -36.26
C GLU A 50 6.98 -21.36 -34.79
N VAL A 51 7.89 -21.81 -33.90
CA VAL A 51 7.89 -21.36 -32.49
C VAL A 51 8.15 -19.86 -32.41
N VAL A 52 9.10 -19.35 -33.21
CA VAL A 52 9.43 -17.91 -33.23
C VAL A 52 8.33 -17.08 -33.90
N GLU A 53 7.68 -17.59 -34.94
CA GLU A 53 6.58 -16.90 -35.60
C GLU A 53 5.36 -16.77 -34.67
N ARG A 54 5.06 -17.82 -33.89
CA ARG A 54 3.92 -17.82 -32.97
C ARG A 54 4.19 -17.08 -31.65
N LEU A 55 5.38 -17.25 -31.05
CA LEU A 55 5.73 -16.59 -29.77
C LEU A 55 6.32 -15.20 -29.95
N GLY A 56 6.80 -14.87 -31.15
CA GLY A 56 7.73 -13.77 -31.37
C GLY A 56 9.19 -14.17 -31.12
N THR A 57 10.11 -13.27 -31.45
CA THR A 57 11.53 -13.55 -31.20
C THR A 57 11.83 -13.56 -29.70
N PRO A 58 12.80 -14.37 -29.22
CA PRO A 58 13.21 -14.37 -27.82
C PRO A 58 13.53 -12.97 -27.28
N LYS A 59 14.01 -12.06 -28.15
CA LYS A 59 14.30 -10.67 -27.78
C LYS A 59 13.02 -9.86 -27.57
N GLU A 60 12.07 -9.91 -28.50
CA GLU A 60 10.80 -9.20 -28.39
C GLU A 60 10.01 -9.63 -27.16
N VAL A 61 9.95 -10.94 -26.89
CA VAL A 61 9.23 -11.50 -25.72
C VAL A 61 9.80 -11.00 -24.39
N ILE A 62 11.10 -10.75 -24.34
CA ILE A 62 11.77 -10.25 -23.14
C ILE A 62 11.62 -8.73 -23.00
N ILE A 63 11.67 -8.00 -24.12
CA ILE A 63 11.39 -6.56 -24.13
C ILE A 63 9.95 -6.33 -23.66
N SER A 64 8.98 -7.08 -24.18
CA SER A 64 7.58 -6.97 -23.79
C SER A 64 7.37 -7.32 -22.31
N TYR A 65 8.10 -8.33 -21.79
CA TYR A 65 8.07 -8.67 -20.37
C TYR A 65 8.50 -7.49 -19.48
N TYR A 66 9.65 -6.86 -19.78
CA TYR A 66 10.13 -5.73 -18.99
C TYR A 66 9.29 -4.46 -19.18
N GLU A 67 8.72 -4.26 -20.36
CA GLU A 67 7.76 -3.17 -20.60
C GLU A 67 6.49 -3.36 -19.77
N GLN A 68 5.91 -4.57 -19.75
CA GLN A 68 4.77 -4.89 -18.89
C GLN A 68 5.10 -4.75 -17.41
N GLU A 69 6.22 -5.32 -16.96
CA GLU A 69 6.63 -5.24 -15.56
C GLU A 69 6.90 -3.78 -15.14
N GLY A 70 7.44 -2.96 -16.05
CA GLY A 70 7.58 -1.53 -15.88
C GLY A 70 6.25 -0.79 -15.78
N MET A 71 5.31 -1.09 -16.69
CA MET A 71 3.97 -0.48 -16.70
C MET A 71 3.13 -0.86 -15.48
N ASP A 72 3.14 -2.13 -15.07
CA ASP A 72 2.41 -2.59 -13.87
C ASP A 72 2.94 -1.91 -12.61
N LYS A 73 4.26 -1.78 -12.48
CA LYS A 73 4.89 -1.00 -11.41
C LYS A 73 4.48 0.47 -11.45
N LEU A 74 4.32 1.07 -12.63
CA LEU A 74 3.85 2.46 -12.78
C LEU A 74 2.37 2.61 -12.39
N ILE A 75 1.52 1.68 -12.78
CA ILE A 75 0.08 1.65 -12.44
C ILE A 75 -0.10 1.46 -10.93
N GLU A 76 0.66 0.56 -10.32
CA GLU A 76 0.64 0.34 -8.87
C GLU A 76 1.08 1.60 -8.11
N LYS A 77 2.18 2.23 -8.53
CA LYS A 77 2.65 3.52 -7.97
C LYS A 77 1.60 4.63 -8.10
N ALA A 78 0.87 4.69 -9.22
CA ALA A 78 -0.19 5.67 -9.43
C ALA A 78 -1.39 5.44 -8.48
N LYS A 79 -1.79 4.18 -8.25
CA LYS A 79 -2.84 3.82 -7.29
C LYS A 79 -2.43 4.10 -5.85
N VAL A 80 -1.21 3.73 -5.46
CA VAL A 80 -0.66 3.98 -4.11
C VAL A 80 -0.60 5.48 -3.81
N ARG A 81 -0.15 6.30 -4.77
CA ARG A 81 -0.10 7.77 -4.60
C ARG A 81 -1.50 8.36 -4.36
N ARG A 82 -2.52 7.85 -5.06
CA ARG A 82 -3.91 8.28 -4.87
C ARG A 82 -4.44 7.88 -3.48
N LEU A 83 -4.17 6.65 -3.04
CA LEU A 83 -4.56 6.19 -1.70
C LEU A 83 -3.84 6.94 -0.58
N LEU A 84 -2.53 7.20 -0.72
CA LEU A 84 -1.74 7.93 0.26
C LEU A 84 -2.25 9.36 0.46
N LYS A 85 -2.62 10.05 -0.64
CA LYS A 85 -3.20 11.40 -0.57
C LYS A 85 -4.54 11.41 0.17
N ASN A 86 -5.39 10.42 -0.10
CA ASN A 86 -6.67 10.29 0.60
C ASN A 86 -6.48 9.94 2.08
N PHE A 87 -5.54 9.04 2.40
CA PHE A 87 -5.22 8.64 3.78
C PHE A 87 -4.72 9.82 4.61
N LEU A 88 -3.82 10.64 4.05
CA LEU A 88 -3.31 11.84 4.72
C LEU A 88 -4.43 12.84 5.03
N SER A 89 -5.37 13.01 4.11
CA SER A 89 -6.54 13.87 4.32
C SER A 89 -7.44 13.36 5.45
N VAL A 90 -7.71 12.05 5.51
CA VAL A 90 -8.51 11.45 6.58
C VAL A 90 -7.81 11.57 7.93
N ALA A 91 -6.50 11.31 7.98
CA ALA A 91 -5.70 11.44 9.19
C ALA A 91 -5.74 12.86 9.76
N LEU A 92 -5.71 13.89 8.89
CA LEU A 92 -5.80 15.29 9.28
C LEU A 92 -7.17 15.62 9.92
N VAL A 93 -8.26 15.11 9.36
CA VAL A 93 -9.61 15.28 9.94
C VAL A 93 -9.71 14.60 11.31
N VAL A 94 -9.19 13.39 11.46
CA VAL A 94 -9.18 12.66 12.74
C VAL A 94 -8.39 13.42 13.81
N LEU A 95 -7.24 13.99 13.44
CA LEU A 95 -6.45 14.83 14.34
C LEU A 95 -7.24 16.06 14.82
N LEU A 96 -7.96 16.74 13.93
CA LEU A 96 -8.79 17.89 14.31
C LEU A 96 -9.88 17.49 15.30
N VAL A 97 -10.59 16.38 15.05
CA VAL A 97 -11.62 15.86 15.96
C VAL A 97 -11.02 15.52 17.33
N PHE A 98 -9.83 14.94 17.37
CA PHE A 98 -9.14 14.64 18.62
C PHE A 98 -8.77 15.90 19.41
N LEU A 99 -8.30 16.95 18.72
CA LEU A 99 -8.03 18.24 19.36
C LEU A 99 -9.31 18.89 19.92
N CYS A 100 -10.41 18.84 19.17
CA CYS A 100 -11.71 19.33 19.65
C CYS A 100 -12.19 18.56 20.88
N TYR A 101 -12.05 17.22 20.89
CA TYR A 101 -12.39 16.39 22.04
C TYR A 101 -11.58 16.77 23.29
N LYS A 102 -10.27 16.99 23.13
CA LYS A 102 -9.41 17.45 24.22
C LYS A 102 -9.83 18.83 24.73
N ALA A 103 -10.10 19.78 23.84
CA ALA A 103 -10.55 21.12 24.20
C ALA A 103 -11.87 21.09 25.00
N TYR A 104 -12.82 20.23 24.59
CA TYR A 104 -14.09 20.04 25.29
C TYR A 104 -13.89 19.54 26.74
N ILE A 105 -13.03 18.53 26.93
CA ILE A 105 -12.71 18.03 28.27
C ILE A 105 -12.04 19.12 29.12
N TYR A 106 -11.11 19.88 28.55
CA TYR A 106 -10.44 20.99 29.24
C TYR A 106 -11.41 22.08 29.70
N GLN A 107 -12.41 22.41 28.90
CA GLN A 107 -13.42 23.40 29.29
C GLN A 107 -14.28 22.89 30.44
N LYS A 108 -14.70 21.62 30.39
CA LYS A 108 -15.51 21.01 31.44
C LYS A 108 -14.76 20.94 32.78
N THR A 109 -13.48 20.55 32.76
CA THR A 109 -12.66 20.53 33.98
C THR A 109 -12.36 21.94 34.51
N PHE A 110 -12.23 22.94 33.64
CA PHE A 110 -12.10 24.33 34.06
C PHE A 110 -13.36 24.85 34.77
N GLU A 111 -14.55 24.45 34.31
CA GLU A 111 -15.82 24.82 34.90
C GLU A 111 -16.04 24.17 36.27
N GLU A 112 -15.67 22.90 36.44
CA GLU A 112 -15.68 22.20 37.74
C GLU A 112 -14.70 22.83 38.76
N VAL A 113 -13.53 23.30 38.31
CA VAL A 113 -12.55 23.99 39.18
C VAL A 113 -13.00 25.41 39.55
N ARG A 114 -13.76 26.08 38.68
CA ARG A 114 -14.36 27.40 38.98
C ARG A 114 -15.46 27.28 40.03
N ASP A 115 -16.35 26.30 39.88
CA ASP A 115 -17.51 26.10 40.77
C ASP A 115 -17.08 25.68 42.20
N SER A 116 -15.96 24.95 42.32
CA SER A 116 -15.42 24.50 43.61
C SER A 116 -14.71 25.58 44.44
N LYS A 117 -14.47 26.78 43.90
CA LYS A 117 -13.71 27.85 44.59
C LYS A 117 -14.56 28.95 45.25
N ASP A 118 -15.88 28.99 45.05
CA ASP A 118 -16.79 30.01 45.62
C ASP A 118 -17.38 29.62 47.01
N GLY A 119 -16.65 28.83 47.81
CA GLY A 119 -17.06 28.48 49.17
C GLY A 119 -16.83 29.63 50.15
N TYR A 120 -17.91 30.25 50.64
CA TYR A 120 -17.94 31.33 51.63
C TYR A 120 -17.01 31.08 52.83
N PHE A 121 -16.26 32.12 53.24
CA PHE A 121 -15.58 32.18 54.53
C PHE A 121 -16.53 32.83 55.55
N GLU A 122 -17.00 32.08 56.55
CA GLU A 122 -17.60 32.66 57.74
C GLU A 122 -16.47 33.19 58.64
N GLU A 123 -16.31 34.52 58.67
CA GLU A 123 -15.47 35.19 59.66
C GLU A 123 -16.34 35.59 60.85
N THR A 124 -16.25 34.83 61.94
CA THR A 124 -16.89 35.18 63.21
C THR A 124 -16.09 36.29 63.88
N ILE A 125 -16.64 37.51 63.91
CA ILE A 125 -16.05 38.65 64.61
C ILE A 125 -16.42 38.55 66.09
N GLU A 126 -15.46 38.17 66.95
CA GLU A 126 -15.60 38.30 68.40
C GLU A 126 -15.47 39.78 68.79
N VAL A 127 -16.58 40.39 69.20
CA VAL A 127 -16.58 41.75 69.77
C VAL A 127 -16.03 41.67 71.19
N LYS A 128 -14.84 42.22 71.41
CA LYS A 128 -14.30 42.43 72.75
C LYS A 128 -14.84 43.76 73.28
N GLU A 129 -15.77 43.70 74.23
CA GLU A 129 -16.18 44.87 75.02
C GLU A 129 -15.02 45.29 75.92
N ASP A 130 -14.29 46.33 75.52
CA ASP A 130 -13.43 47.05 76.44
C ASP A 130 -14.32 47.96 77.29
N SER A 131 -14.67 47.49 78.50
CA SER A 131 -15.26 48.34 79.53
C SER A 131 -14.21 49.33 80.03
N GLU A 132 -14.46 50.61 79.75
CA GLU A 132 -13.93 51.78 80.48
C GLU A 132 -13.96 51.52 82.01
N ILE A 133 -13.09 52.11 82.82
CA ILE A 133 -13.30 53.42 83.49
C ILE A 133 -12.03 53.65 84.34
N GLU A 134 -11.25 54.71 84.04
CA GLU A 134 -10.99 55.92 84.87
C GLU A 134 -10.05 55.73 86.06
#